data_AF-A0A352RRU7-F1
#
_entry.id   AF-A0A352RRU7-F1
#
_cell.length_a   1.000
_cell.length_b   1.000
_cell.length_c   1.000
_cell.angle_alpha   90.00
_cell.angle_beta   90.00
_cell.angle_gamma   90.00
#
_symmetry.space_group_name_H-M   'P 1'
#
loop_
_entity.id
_entity.type
_entity.pdbx_description
1 polymer ?
#
loop_
_entity_poly.entity_id
_entity_poly.type
_entity_poly.pdbx_seq_one_letter_code
_entity_poly.pdbx_strand_id
1 'polypeptide(L)'
;LKTLEEPPPSTVFLLVTDRIDRVLPTILSRCRQFSMTRPTSADALDWLRGQGVADVEAQLALAGGAPLTALHAAEAEEQPLQRWLVGQLGSAAALDALAAAEQLQKLPIPAVLGILQRWTYDLLALCLGTGAVRYFPKEQTALTRCASATDAHRLQAFAARLVGHRRNENHPLAARLVMESVLLDYRQLFR
;
A
#
# COMPACT_ATOMS: atom_id res chain seq x y z
N LEU A 1 -25.77 -20.49 -6.44
CA LEU A 1 -26.80 -20.27 -5.40
C LEU A 1 -27.47 -21.58 -5.00
N LYS A 2 -28.16 -22.29 -5.91
CA LYS A 2 -28.76 -23.60 -5.61
C LYS A 2 -27.79 -24.58 -4.94
N THR A 3 -26.55 -24.69 -5.40
CA THR A 3 -25.53 -25.57 -4.79
C THR A 3 -25.09 -25.15 -3.37
N LEU A 4 -25.22 -23.87 -2.99
CA LEU A 4 -24.96 -23.42 -1.62
C LEU A 4 -26.15 -23.69 -0.70
N GLU A 5 -27.37 -23.73 -1.25
CA GLU A 5 -28.59 -24.06 -0.53
C GLU A 5 -28.73 -25.58 -0.32
N GLU A 6 -28.36 -26.34 -1.34
CA GLU A 6 -28.42 -27.80 -1.38
C GLU A 6 -27.02 -28.34 -1.72
N PRO A 7 -26.07 -28.29 -0.76
CA PRO A 7 -24.74 -28.83 -0.98
C PRO A 7 -24.82 -30.35 -1.21
N PRO A 8 -24.01 -30.92 -2.12
CA PRO A 8 -23.88 -32.36 -2.22
C PRO A 8 -23.46 -32.99 -0.88
N PRO A 9 -23.80 -34.26 -0.62
CA PRO A 9 -23.38 -34.95 0.59
C PRO A 9 -21.87 -34.82 0.82
N SER A 10 -21.47 -34.63 2.08
CA SER A 10 -20.07 -34.50 2.49
C SER A 10 -19.30 -33.34 1.85
N THR A 11 -19.97 -32.25 1.48
CA THR A 11 -19.34 -31.05 0.91
C THR A 11 -19.37 -29.88 1.89
N VAL A 12 -18.24 -29.18 2.03
CA VAL A 12 -18.14 -27.92 2.79
C VAL A 12 -17.61 -26.83 1.87
N PHE A 13 -18.28 -25.68 1.86
CA PHE A 13 -17.83 -24.50 1.12
C PHE A 13 -17.08 -23.54 2.05
N LEU A 14 -15.83 -23.22 1.71
CA LEU A 14 -15.07 -22.13 2.33
C LEU A 14 -15.00 -20.97 1.34
N LEU A 15 -15.65 -19.86 1.69
CA LEU A 15 -15.65 -18.63 0.90
C LEU A 15 -14.84 -17.56 1.65
N VAL A 16 -13.94 -16.89 0.95
CA VAL A 16 -13.11 -15.81 1.50
C VAL A 16 -13.39 -14.54 0.70
N THR A 17 -13.60 -13.43 1.39
CA THR A 17 -13.76 -12.10 0.79
C THR A 17 -13.09 -11.06 1.66
N ASP A 18 -12.44 -10.07 1.04
CA ASP A 18 -11.94 -8.86 1.68
C ASP A 18 -12.97 -7.72 1.66
N ARG A 19 -14.07 -7.89 0.93
CA ARG A 19 -15.15 -6.92 0.78
C ARG A 19 -16.53 -7.57 0.83
N ILE A 20 -17.04 -7.67 2.05
CA ILE A 20 -18.35 -8.26 2.31
C ILE A 20 -19.49 -7.47 1.66
N ASP A 21 -19.33 -6.15 1.50
CA ASP A 21 -20.28 -5.24 0.85
C ASP A 21 -20.50 -5.53 -0.63
N ARG A 22 -19.56 -6.22 -1.28
CA ARG A 22 -19.67 -6.63 -2.69
C ARG A 22 -20.16 -8.05 -2.88
N VAL A 23 -20.39 -8.80 -1.80
CA VAL A 23 -20.96 -10.14 -1.87
C VAL A 23 -22.48 -10.01 -1.96
N LEU A 24 -23.09 -10.78 -2.87
CA LEU A 24 -24.53 -10.77 -3.02
C LEU A 24 -25.21 -11.13 -1.68
N PRO A 25 -26.26 -10.39 -1.27
CA PRO A 25 -27.01 -10.70 -0.05
C PRO A 25 -27.51 -12.15 -0.01
N THR A 26 -27.79 -12.72 -1.18
CA THR A 26 -28.21 -14.11 -1.33
C THR A 26 -27.11 -15.12 -0.99
N ILE A 27 -25.83 -14.81 -1.18
CA ILE A 27 -24.74 -15.70 -0.72
C ILE A 27 -24.57 -15.53 0.79
N LEU A 28 -24.57 -14.28 1.28
CA LEU A 28 -24.37 -13.97 2.69
C LEU A 28 -25.42 -14.64 3.60
N SER A 29 -26.68 -14.72 3.16
CA SER A 29 -27.74 -15.34 3.95
C SER A 29 -27.66 -16.86 4.05
N ARG A 30 -26.89 -17.53 3.18
CA ARG A 30 -26.68 -18.99 3.20
C ARG A 30 -25.30 -19.39 3.74
N CYS A 31 -24.48 -18.45 4.18
CA CYS A 31 -23.14 -18.72 4.70
C CYS A 31 -23.03 -18.32 6.17
N ARG A 32 -22.36 -19.14 6.98
CA ARG A 32 -21.94 -18.73 8.32
C ARG A 32 -20.76 -17.77 8.18
N GLN A 33 -20.90 -16.58 8.75
CA GLN A 33 -19.86 -15.55 8.68
C GLN A 33 -18.89 -15.71 9.84
N PHE A 34 -17.60 -15.75 9.52
CA PHE A 34 -16.50 -15.70 10.48
C PHE A 34 -15.67 -14.46 10.18
N SER A 35 -15.63 -13.53 11.13
CA SER A 35 -14.79 -12.34 11.00
C SER A 35 -13.38 -12.68 11.43
N MET A 36 -12.43 -12.56 10.50
CA MET A 36 -11.01 -12.63 10.82
C MET A 36 -10.54 -11.26 11.30
N THR A 37 -10.30 -11.12 12.61
CA THR A 37 -9.72 -9.91 13.16
C THR A 37 -8.22 -9.87 12.91
N ARG A 38 -7.66 -8.66 12.84
CA ARG A 38 -6.21 -8.50 12.80
C ARG A 38 -5.63 -8.87 14.17
N PRO A 39 -4.47 -9.57 14.21
CA PRO A 39 -3.77 -9.80 15.46
C PRO A 39 -3.34 -8.47 16.09
N THR A 40 -3.04 -8.49 17.39
CA THR A 40 -2.47 -7.30 18.04
C THR A 40 -1.11 -6.98 17.44
N SER A 41 -0.68 -5.72 17.56
CA SER A 41 0.65 -5.33 17.09
C SER A 41 1.75 -6.14 17.78
N ALA A 42 1.58 -6.49 19.06
CA ALA A 42 2.53 -7.31 19.80
C ALA A 42 2.64 -8.72 19.20
N ASP A 43 1.51 -9.41 19.03
CA ASP A 43 1.47 -10.77 18.46
C ASP A 43 2.04 -10.80 17.03
N ALA A 44 1.74 -9.78 16.23
CA ALA A 44 2.23 -9.67 14.86
C ALA A 44 3.76 -9.49 14.81
N LEU A 45 4.32 -8.66 15.70
CA LEU A 45 5.76 -8.46 15.80
C LEU A 45 6.47 -9.72 16.28
N ASP A 46 5.95 -10.37 17.34
CA ASP A 46 6.53 -11.59 17.89
C ASP A 46 6.50 -12.73 16.86
N TRP A 47 5.39 -12.87 16.13
CA TRP A 47 5.29 -13.85 15.06
C TRP A 47 6.30 -13.57 13.93
N LEU A 48 6.43 -12.32 13.47
CA LEU A 48 7.41 -11.94 12.43
C LEU A 48 8.87 -12.17 12.88
N ARG A 49 9.20 -11.92 14.14
CA ARG A 49 10.52 -12.24 14.71
C ARG A 49 10.79 -13.74 14.65
N GLY A 50 9.77 -14.55 14.96
CA GLY A 50 9.84 -16.01 14.81
C GLY A 50 10.05 -16.50 13.38
N GLN A 51 9.65 -15.71 12.37
CA GLN A 51 9.93 -15.99 10.96
C GLN A 51 11.32 -15.53 10.49
N GLY A 52 12.12 -14.88 11.36
CA GLY A 52 13.45 -14.38 10.99
C GLY A 52 13.43 -13.11 10.13
N VAL A 53 12.29 -12.40 10.07
CA VAL A 53 12.19 -11.13 9.35
C VAL A 53 13.06 -10.08 10.05
N ALA A 54 13.94 -9.42 9.29
CA ALA A 54 14.69 -8.28 9.79
C ALA A 54 13.80 -7.02 9.80
N ASP A 55 14.02 -6.14 10.77
CA ASP A 55 13.34 -4.84 10.86
C ASP A 55 11.81 -4.95 10.93
N VAL A 56 11.34 -5.87 11.78
CA VAL A 56 9.92 -6.26 11.91
C VAL A 56 8.98 -5.08 12.15
N GLU A 57 9.40 -4.08 12.92
CA GLU A 57 8.60 -2.88 13.18
C GLU A 57 8.35 -2.08 11.90
N ALA A 58 9.38 -1.86 11.09
CA ALA A 58 9.23 -1.13 9.83
C ALA A 58 8.48 -1.95 8.79
N GLN A 59 8.71 -3.27 8.71
CA GLN A 59 7.98 -4.14 7.79
C GLN A 59 6.49 -4.23 8.14
N LEU A 60 6.16 -4.34 9.43
CA LEU A 60 4.78 -4.37 9.89
C LEU A 60 4.09 -3.01 9.68
N ALA A 61 4.77 -1.91 9.95
CA ALA A 61 4.29 -0.56 9.69
C ALA A 61 4.00 -0.37 8.19
N LEU A 62 4.96 -0.71 7.32
CA LEU A 62 4.81 -0.65 5.87
C LEU A 62 3.64 -1.49 5.38
N ALA A 63 3.42 -2.68 5.95
CA ALA A 63 2.29 -3.54 5.64
C ALA A 63 0.94 -3.03 6.20
N GLY A 64 0.94 -2.00 7.05
CA GLY A 64 -0.27 -1.46 7.67
C GLY A 64 -0.83 -2.33 8.80
N GLY A 65 0.03 -3.11 9.46
CA GLY A 65 -0.32 -4.04 10.53
C GLY A 65 -0.73 -5.43 10.07
N ALA A 66 -0.46 -5.80 8.82
CA ALA A 66 -0.75 -7.14 8.28
C ALA A 66 0.52 -8.01 8.27
N PRO A 67 0.68 -8.97 9.20
CA PRO A 67 1.93 -9.72 9.36
C PRO A 67 2.29 -10.59 8.16
N LEU A 68 1.31 -11.26 7.53
CA LEU A 68 1.58 -12.07 6.33
C LEU A 68 2.06 -11.20 5.15
N THR A 69 1.47 -10.01 4.98
CA THR A 69 1.92 -9.05 3.97
C THR A 69 3.33 -8.54 4.28
N ALA A 70 3.65 -8.30 5.55
CA ALA A 70 5.00 -7.89 5.96
C ALA A 70 6.04 -8.99 5.70
N LEU A 71 5.72 -10.26 5.96
CA LEU A 71 6.59 -11.40 5.66
C LEU A 71 6.88 -11.49 4.15
N HIS A 72 5.83 -11.54 3.32
CA HIS A 72 6.01 -11.63 1.87
C HIS A 72 6.78 -10.42 1.31
N ALA A 73 6.54 -9.21 1.83
CA ALA A 73 7.28 -8.03 1.40
C ALA A 73 8.76 -8.07 1.84
N ALA A 74 9.06 -8.66 3.01
CA ALA A 74 10.43 -8.80 3.49
C ALA A 74 11.24 -9.80 2.64
N GLU A 75 10.59 -10.84 2.12
CA GLU A 75 11.18 -11.90 1.29
C GLU A 75 11.21 -11.56 -0.20
N ALA A 76 10.45 -10.54 -0.64
CA ALA A 76 10.36 -10.14 -2.03
C ALA A 76 11.70 -9.65 -2.60
N GLU A 77 12.08 -10.15 -3.78
CA GLU A 77 13.28 -9.73 -4.51
C GLU A 77 13.26 -8.23 -4.84
N GLU A 78 12.07 -7.64 -4.97
CA GLU A 78 11.90 -6.22 -5.27
C GLU A 78 12.14 -5.29 -4.08
N GLN A 79 12.25 -5.83 -2.86
CA GLN A 79 12.32 -5.04 -1.63
C GLN A 79 13.44 -3.98 -1.62
N PRO A 80 14.67 -4.25 -2.11
CA PRO A 80 15.71 -3.22 -2.23
C PRO A 80 15.30 -2.04 -3.12
N LEU A 81 14.63 -2.32 -4.24
CA LEU A 81 14.17 -1.28 -5.18
C LEU A 81 12.98 -0.49 -4.60
N GLN A 82 12.11 -1.15 -3.83
CA GLN A 82 11.05 -0.48 -3.08
C GLN A 82 11.61 0.46 -2.01
N ARG A 83 12.64 0.03 -1.25
CA ARG A 83 13.34 0.89 -0.29
C ARG A 83 14.03 2.07 -0.97
N TRP A 84 14.65 1.82 -2.12
CA TRP A 84 15.26 2.87 -2.94
C TRP A 84 14.23 3.93 -3.36
N LEU A 85 13.04 3.52 -3.81
CA LEU A 85 11.94 4.44 -4.15
C LEU A 85 11.58 5.34 -2.97
N VAL A 86 11.42 4.77 -1.77
CA VAL A 86 11.12 5.56 -0.55
C VAL A 86 12.19 6.62 -0.31
N GLY A 87 13.46 6.26 -0.47
CA GLY A 87 14.58 7.21 -0.41
C GLY A 87 14.48 8.33 -1.45
N GLN A 88 14.09 8.02 -2.69
CA GLN A 88 13.86 9.03 -3.72
C GLN A 88 12.70 9.95 -3.37
N LEU A 89 11.59 9.43 -2.86
CA LEU A 89 10.43 10.25 -2.48
C LEU A 89 10.82 11.29 -1.41
N GLY A 90 11.70 10.93 -0.49
CA GLY A 90 12.26 11.85 0.51
C GLY A 90 13.02 13.06 -0.07
N SER A 91 13.44 13.02 -1.34
CA SER A 91 14.08 14.16 -2.02
C SER A 91 13.09 15.21 -2.55
N ALA A 92 11.78 14.95 -2.49
CA ALA A 92 10.71 15.89 -2.84
C ALA A 92 10.91 16.54 -4.23
N ALA A 93 11.05 17.88 -4.29
CA ALA A 93 11.26 18.62 -5.53
C ALA A 93 12.54 18.23 -6.30
N ALA A 94 13.55 17.66 -5.61
CA ALA A 94 14.81 17.23 -6.19
C ALA A 94 14.76 15.82 -6.82
N LEU A 95 13.63 15.13 -6.72
CA LEU A 95 13.45 13.81 -7.34
C LEU A 95 13.59 13.91 -8.87
N ASP A 96 14.48 13.09 -9.44
CA ASP A 96 14.57 12.87 -10.88
C ASP A 96 13.53 11.84 -11.31
N ALA A 97 12.37 12.34 -11.75
CA ALA A 97 11.22 11.51 -12.10
C ALA A 97 11.49 10.58 -13.28
N LEU A 98 12.31 11.01 -14.24
CA LEU A 98 12.57 10.23 -15.45
C LEU A 98 13.57 9.10 -15.15
N ALA A 99 14.67 9.44 -14.47
CA ALA A 99 15.64 8.43 -14.05
C ALA A 99 15.01 7.41 -13.09
N ALA A 100 14.13 7.87 -12.19
CA ALA A 100 13.44 6.97 -11.28
C ALA A 100 12.43 6.06 -11.98
N ALA A 101 11.64 6.57 -12.91
CA ALA A 101 10.71 5.74 -13.67
C ALA A 101 11.44 4.64 -14.49
N GLU A 102 12.63 4.94 -15.02
CA GLU A 102 13.44 3.95 -15.73
C GLU A 102 13.91 2.81 -14.83
N GLN A 103 14.28 3.07 -13.58
CA GLN A 103 14.64 2.02 -12.64
C GLN A 103 13.41 1.22 -12.18
N LEU A 104 12.29 1.91 -11.96
CA LEU A 104 11.06 1.32 -11.42
C LEU A 104 10.28 0.51 -12.45
N GLN A 105 10.56 0.62 -13.76
CA GLN A 105 9.86 -0.16 -14.79
C GLN A 105 9.94 -1.68 -14.59
N LYS A 106 10.88 -2.14 -13.76
CA LYS A 106 11.04 -3.54 -13.34
C LYS A 106 10.01 -3.98 -12.30
N LEU A 107 9.37 -3.03 -11.61
CA LEU A 107 8.36 -3.29 -10.59
C LEU A 107 6.96 -3.35 -11.19
N PRO A 108 6.07 -4.19 -10.61
CA PRO A 108 4.64 -4.08 -10.88
C PRO A 108 4.13 -2.68 -10.52
N ILE A 109 3.37 -2.06 -11.43
CA ILE A 109 2.74 -0.74 -11.20
C ILE A 109 1.99 -0.69 -9.85
N PRO A 110 1.20 -1.72 -9.44
CA PRO A 110 0.51 -1.67 -8.15
C PRO A 110 1.43 -1.53 -6.94
N ALA A 111 2.66 -2.08 -7.01
CA ALA A 111 3.64 -1.97 -5.94
C ALA A 111 4.14 -0.53 -5.79
N VAL A 112 4.50 0.12 -6.90
CA VAL A 112 4.94 1.53 -6.92
C VAL A 112 3.81 2.46 -6.45
N LEU A 113 2.61 2.28 -7.00
CA LEU A 113 1.44 3.08 -6.60
C LEU A 113 1.08 2.86 -5.12
N GLY A 114 1.23 1.63 -4.61
CA GLY A 114 1.00 1.33 -3.20
C GLY A 114 1.95 2.07 -2.26
N ILE A 115 3.24 2.17 -2.61
CA ILE A 115 4.25 2.93 -1.85
C ILE A 115 3.91 4.42 -1.87
N LEU A 116 3.64 4.98 -3.05
CA LEU A 116 3.24 6.38 -3.20
C LEU A 116 1.99 6.73 -2.38
N GLN A 117 0.97 5.87 -2.40
CA GLN A 117 -0.25 6.08 -1.62
C GLN A 117 0.03 6.13 -0.12
N ARG A 118 0.83 5.19 0.40
CA ARG A 118 1.21 5.15 1.82
C ARG A 118 2.06 6.38 2.20
N TRP A 119 2.96 6.80 1.31
CA TRP A 119 3.83 7.96 1.54
C TRP A 119 3.00 9.25 1.57
N THR A 120 2.11 9.44 0.59
CA THR A 120 1.17 10.56 0.56
C THR A 120 0.24 10.57 1.77
N TYR A 121 -0.19 9.41 2.27
CA TYR A 121 -0.97 9.32 3.51
C TYR A 121 -0.20 9.88 4.71
N ASP A 122 1.05 9.47 4.90
CA ASP A 122 1.87 9.96 6.01
C ASP A 122 2.16 11.47 5.88
N LEU A 123 2.39 11.98 4.66
CA LEU A 123 2.50 13.43 4.41
C LEU A 123 1.21 14.17 4.79
N LEU A 124 0.05 13.66 4.37
CA LEU A 124 -1.25 14.24 4.72
C LEU A 124 -1.46 14.28 6.23
N ALA A 125 -1.16 13.18 6.93
CA ALA A 125 -1.27 13.10 8.38
C ALA A 125 -0.45 14.21 9.07
N LEU A 126 0.79 14.42 8.61
CA LEU A 126 1.66 15.48 9.11
C LEU A 126 1.15 16.89 8.77
N CYS A 127 0.71 17.15 7.54
CA CYS A 127 0.14 18.45 7.15
C CYS A 127 -1.15 18.79 7.93
N LEU A 128 -1.92 17.78 8.34
CA LEU A 128 -3.13 17.94 9.15
C LEU A 128 -2.84 18.04 10.65
N GLY A 129 -1.57 17.98 11.07
CA GLY A 129 -1.16 18.18 12.45
C GLY A 129 -1.37 16.98 13.38
N THR A 130 -1.60 15.77 12.85
CA THR A 130 -1.72 14.57 13.70
C THR A 130 -0.37 14.14 14.29
N GLY A 131 0.73 14.54 13.64
CA GLY A 131 2.10 14.23 14.05
C GLY A 131 2.51 12.75 13.93
N ALA A 132 1.57 11.86 13.59
CA ALA A 132 1.79 10.43 13.59
C ALA A 132 2.07 9.90 12.17
N VAL A 133 3.28 9.40 11.96
CA VAL A 133 3.66 8.66 10.75
C VAL A 133 3.32 7.19 10.95
N ARG A 134 2.50 6.62 10.05
CA ARG A 134 1.94 5.28 10.17
C ARG A 134 2.76 4.23 9.42
N TYR A 135 3.15 4.51 8.18
CA TYR A 135 3.73 3.51 7.28
C TYR A 135 5.25 3.58 7.22
N PHE A 136 5.83 4.78 7.28
CA PHE A 136 7.29 4.98 7.16
C PHE A 136 7.90 5.65 8.40
N PRO A 137 7.81 5.05 9.60
CA PRO A 137 8.26 5.67 10.84
C PRO A 137 9.77 5.99 10.85
N LYS A 138 10.59 5.27 10.08
CA LYS A 138 12.04 5.54 9.98
C LYS A 138 12.35 6.79 9.14
N GLU A 139 11.42 7.21 8.30
CA GLU A 139 11.55 8.30 7.35
C GLU A 139 10.90 9.59 7.89
N GLN A 140 10.53 9.61 9.18
CA GLN A 140 9.91 10.74 9.87
C GLN A 140 10.59 12.07 9.53
N THR A 141 11.91 12.15 9.57
CA THR A 141 12.66 13.38 9.26
C THR A 141 12.44 13.84 7.82
N ALA A 142 12.48 12.92 6.87
CA ALA A 142 12.25 13.22 5.45
C ALA A 142 10.79 13.62 5.20
N LEU A 143 9.85 12.90 5.80
CA LEU A 143 8.41 13.20 5.73
C LEU A 143 8.08 14.56 6.34
N THR A 144 8.61 14.91 7.51
CA THR A 144 8.41 16.22 8.13
C THR A 144 8.96 17.35 7.25
N ARG A 145 10.16 17.18 6.67
CA ARG A 145 10.70 18.14 5.71
C ARG A 145 9.78 18.29 4.49
N CYS A 146 9.38 17.19 3.87
CA CYS A 146 8.49 17.21 2.71
C CYS A 146 7.14 17.86 3.04
N ALA A 147 6.53 17.53 4.18
CA ALA A 147 5.26 18.08 4.64
C ALA A 147 5.33 19.60 4.85
N SER A 148 6.49 20.14 5.22
CA SER A 148 6.69 21.60 5.36
C SER A 148 6.77 22.34 4.01
N ALA A 149 6.97 21.62 2.90
CA ALA A 149 7.14 22.16 1.56
C ALA A 149 5.92 21.93 0.64
N THR A 150 4.78 21.47 1.20
CA THR A 150 3.51 21.24 0.49
C THR A 150 2.34 21.56 1.43
N ASP A 151 1.11 21.50 0.91
CA ASP A 151 -0.11 21.61 1.70
C ASP A 151 -1.04 20.39 1.53
N ALA A 152 -2.01 20.27 2.44
CA ALA A 152 -2.96 19.16 2.47
C ALA A 152 -3.86 19.10 1.22
N HIS A 153 -4.20 20.24 0.62
CA HIS A 153 -5.10 20.28 -0.54
C HIS A 153 -4.41 19.70 -1.79
N ARG A 154 -3.16 20.08 -2.06
CA ARG A 154 -2.35 19.49 -3.15
C ARG A 154 -2.16 17.98 -2.97
N LEU A 155 -1.85 17.56 -1.75
CA LEU A 155 -1.68 16.14 -1.41
C LEU A 155 -2.98 15.34 -1.58
N GLN A 156 -4.13 15.89 -1.17
CA GLN A 156 -5.43 15.26 -1.33
C GLN A 156 -5.79 15.09 -2.82
N ALA A 157 -5.54 16.12 -3.64
CA ALA A 157 -5.74 16.04 -5.08
C ALA A 157 -4.85 14.95 -5.71
N PHE A 158 -3.59 14.83 -5.28
CA PHE A 158 -2.68 13.79 -5.74
C PHE A 158 -3.12 12.39 -5.29
N ALA A 159 -3.55 12.22 -4.04
CA ALA A 159 -4.10 10.97 -3.55
C ALA A 159 -5.31 10.50 -4.37
N ALA A 160 -6.21 11.42 -4.75
CA ALA A 160 -7.34 11.11 -5.62
C ALA A 160 -6.90 10.62 -7.03
N ARG A 161 -5.85 11.25 -7.60
CA ARG A 161 -5.27 10.81 -8.89
C ARG A 161 -4.63 9.43 -8.78
N LEU A 162 -3.90 9.13 -7.70
CA LEU A 162 -3.33 7.80 -7.45
C LEU A 162 -4.41 6.70 -7.39
N VAL A 163 -5.58 6.99 -6.83
CA VAL A 163 -6.72 6.05 -6.84
C VAL A 163 -7.30 5.87 -8.24
N GLY A 164 -7.33 6.95 -9.04
CA GLY A 164 -7.75 6.92 -10.44
C GLY A 164 -6.85 6.02 -11.31
N HIS A 165 -5.53 6.12 -11.16
CA HIS A 165 -4.58 5.29 -11.91
C HIS A 165 -4.74 3.80 -11.64
N ARG A 166 -5.14 3.39 -10.42
CA ARG A 166 -5.43 1.99 -10.10
C ARG A 166 -6.58 1.38 -10.92
N ARG A 167 -7.55 2.20 -11.31
CA ARG A 167 -8.71 1.71 -12.10
C ARG A 167 -8.36 1.38 -13.55
N ASN A 168 -7.25 1.93 -14.05
CA ASN A 168 -6.78 1.73 -15.42
C ASN A 168 -5.60 0.75 -15.52
N GLU A 169 -5.26 0.04 -14.42
CA GLU A 169 -4.14 -0.93 -14.34
C GLU A 169 -4.21 -2.05 -15.38
N ASN A 170 -5.41 -2.34 -15.93
CA ASN A 170 -5.62 -3.41 -16.91
C ASN A 170 -5.42 -2.99 -18.37
N HIS A 171 -5.06 -1.73 -18.65
CA HIS A 171 -4.70 -1.32 -20.02
C HIS A 171 -3.19 -1.52 -20.26
N PRO A 172 -2.78 -2.00 -21.46
CA PRO A 172 -1.38 -2.11 -21.84
C PRO A 172 -0.78 -0.71 -22.12
N LEU A 173 -0.70 0.11 -21.07
CA LEU A 173 0.09 1.32 -21.05
C LEU A 173 1.55 0.92 -20.81
N ALA A 174 2.49 1.60 -21.46
CA ALA A 174 3.90 1.42 -21.15
C ALA A 174 4.13 1.79 -19.67
N ALA A 175 4.48 0.81 -18.83
CA ALA A 175 4.62 0.98 -17.38
C ALA A 175 5.52 2.17 -17.01
N ARG A 176 6.57 2.39 -17.80
CA ARG A 176 7.45 3.55 -17.70
C ARG A 176 6.72 4.88 -17.81
N LEU A 177 5.83 5.07 -18.80
CA LEU A 177 5.07 6.32 -18.97
C LEU A 177 4.15 6.61 -17.77
N VAL A 178 3.53 5.55 -17.22
CA VAL A 178 2.70 5.69 -16.01
C VAL A 178 3.57 6.14 -14.83
N MET A 179 4.74 5.53 -14.66
CA MET A 179 5.68 5.89 -13.59
C MET A 179 6.21 7.32 -13.75
N GLU A 180 6.61 7.71 -14.97
CA GLU A 180 7.06 9.07 -15.29
C GLU A 180 5.98 10.10 -14.94
N SER A 181 4.76 9.89 -15.42
CA SER A 181 3.62 10.79 -15.16
C SER A 181 3.37 10.95 -13.66
N VAL A 182 3.30 9.84 -12.92
CA VAL A 182 2.98 9.88 -11.48
C VAL A 182 4.11 10.52 -10.66
N LEU A 183 5.37 10.26 -11.01
CA LEU A 183 6.51 10.86 -10.31
C LEU A 183 6.70 12.34 -10.64
N LEU A 184 6.38 12.77 -11.86
CA LEU A 184 6.34 14.18 -12.24
C LEU A 184 5.26 14.92 -11.46
N ASP A 185 4.07 14.34 -11.35
CA ASP A 185 2.96 14.86 -10.52
C ASP A 185 3.36 14.96 -9.05
N TYR A 186 4.03 13.94 -8.50
CA TYR A 186 4.55 13.96 -7.14
C TYR A 186 5.53 15.13 -6.94
N ARG A 187 6.48 15.31 -7.86
CA ARG A 187 7.47 16.40 -7.78
C ARG A 187 6.82 17.78 -7.81
N GLN A 188 5.72 17.93 -8.55
CA GLN A 188 4.96 19.18 -8.60
C GLN A 188 4.29 19.54 -7.28
N LEU A 189 4.17 18.63 -6.29
CA LEU A 189 3.62 18.97 -4.97
C LEU A 189 4.48 19.96 -4.19
N PHE A 190 5.79 19.99 -4.48
CA PHE A 190 6.79 20.72 -3.71
C PHE A 190 7.37 21.92 -4.47
N ARG A 191 6.67 22.37 -5.52
CA ARG A 191 7.01 23.56 -6.31
C ARG A 191 6.10 24.73 -5.98
#